data_AF-A0A8B8PRL7-F1
#
_entry.id   AF-A0A8B8PRL7-F1
#
_cell.length_a   1.000
_cell.length_b   1.000
_cell.length_c   1.000
_cell.angle_alpha   90.00
_cell.angle_beta   90.00
_cell.angle_gamma   90.00
#
_symmetry.space_group_name_H-M   'P 1'
#
loop_
_entity.id
_entity.type
_entity.pdbx_description
1 polymer ?
#
loop_
_entity_poly.entity_id
_entity_poly.type
_entity_poly.pdbx_seq_one_letter_code
_entity_poly.pdbx_strand_id
1 'polypeptide(L)'
;MVLSQKLHEAFKGTVERITSHRTVSAFKEKGVLSVTEFIIAGDNLVSKCPTWSWESGEPSKRKPYLPAEKQFLITRNVPCLRRAASVEEEYEAAGGEVLLDNEDNDGWLATHGKPRETKEDEEDNLPSMDSLEIGKKNSIQSIPSYFGGEEDEDIPDMAEYEEPDNLIETDPATLQSTYLVAHEPDDDNILRTRTYDVSITYDKYYQTPRVWLTGYDESRMLLRPELVLEDVSQDHARKTVTIEDHPHLPGKHASVHPCRHGAVMKKIIDVLMSRGVEPEVDKYLFLFLKFVASVIPTIEYDYTMDFDLGSSSR
;
A
#
# COMPACT_ATOMS: atom_id res chain seq x y z
N MET A 1 25.23 -14.20 -2.17
CA MET A 1 24.56 -12.90 -1.96
C MET A 1 24.77 -12.33 -0.55
N VAL A 2 24.52 -13.09 0.53
CA VAL A 2 24.63 -12.60 1.93
C VAL A 2 26.00 -12.00 2.29
N LEU A 3 27.11 -12.58 1.83
CA LEU A 3 28.46 -12.09 2.15
C LEU A 3 28.77 -10.72 1.51
N SER A 4 28.29 -10.51 0.29
CA SER A 4 28.45 -9.24 -0.44
C SER A 4 27.57 -8.14 0.15
N GLN A 5 26.37 -8.47 0.63
CA GLN A 5 25.48 -7.52 1.29
C GLN A 5 26.05 -7.07 2.65
N LYS A 6 26.58 -8.00 3.46
CA LYS A 6 27.26 -7.67 4.72
C LYS A 6 28.51 -6.82 4.52
N LEU A 7 29.29 -7.09 3.47
CA LEU A 7 30.44 -6.26 3.10
C LEU A 7 30.01 -4.85 2.67
N HIS A 8 28.94 -4.75 1.88
CA HIS A 8 28.36 -3.48 1.46
C HIS A 8 27.81 -2.67 2.63
N GLU A 9 27.10 -3.30 3.58
CA GLU A 9 26.62 -2.65 4.79
C GLU A 9 27.76 -2.17 5.70
N ALA A 10 28.79 -3.00 5.89
CA ALA A 10 29.96 -2.63 6.69
C ALA A 10 30.74 -1.47 6.05
N PHE A 11 30.91 -1.52 4.72
CA PHE A 11 31.53 -0.44 3.96
C PHE A 11 30.71 0.84 4.04
N LYS A 12 29.40 0.76 3.80
CA LYS A 12 28.45 1.87 3.91
C LYS A 12 28.50 2.51 5.30
N GLY A 13 28.43 1.71 6.36
CA GLY A 13 28.51 2.22 7.74
C GLY A 13 29.83 2.94 8.05
N THR A 14 30.93 2.50 7.43
CA THR A 14 32.24 3.15 7.54
C THR A 14 32.28 4.47 6.77
N VAL A 15 31.78 4.47 5.52
CA VAL A 15 31.67 5.68 4.69
C VAL A 15 30.75 6.72 5.35
N GLU A 16 29.63 6.30 5.93
CA GLU A 16 28.70 7.17 6.64
C GLU A 16 29.32 7.86 7.85
N ARG A 17 30.28 7.22 8.54
CA ARG A 17 31.00 7.82 9.67
C ARG A 17 32.04 8.86 9.26
N ILE A 18 32.61 8.72 8.07
CA ILE A 18 33.74 9.54 7.60
C ILE A 18 33.26 10.71 6.74
N THR A 19 32.21 10.52 5.94
CA THR A 19 31.72 11.55 5.01
C THR A 19 30.88 12.60 5.72
N SER A 20 31.02 13.86 5.35
CA SER A 20 30.06 14.90 5.75
C SER A 20 28.73 14.69 5.02
N HIS A 21 27.61 15.14 5.60
CA HIS A 21 26.32 15.14 4.91
C HIS A 21 26.26 16.29 3.89
N ARG A 22 25.49 16.11 2.82
CA ARG A 22 25.30 17.16 1.80
C ARG A 22 24.46 18.30 2.36
N THR A 23 24.87 19.52 2.06
CA THR A 23 24.22 20.76 2.47
C THR A 23 23.61 21.54 1.29
N VAL A 24 23.99 21.21 0.05
CA VAL A 24 23.51 21.87 -1.18
C VAL A 24 22.47 20.99 -1.86
N SER A 25 21.33 21.58 -2.24
CA SER A 25 20.26 20.88 -2.97
C SER A 25 20.77 20.26 -4.26
N ALA A 26 20.41 19.00 -4.49
CA ALA A 26 20.60 18.32 -5.77
C ALA A 26 19.33 17.57 -6.20
N PHE A 27 18.18 18.09 -5.73
CA PHE A 27 16.86 17.52 -5.92
C PHE A 27 16.49 17.41 -7.41
N LYS A 28 16.50 18.53 -8.14
CA LYS A 28 16.14 18.56 -9.57
C LYS A 28 17.17 17.83 -10.45
N GLU A 29 18.46 17.92 -10.13
CA GLU A 29 19.53 17.37 -10.98
C GLU A 29 19.74 15.86 -10.84
N LYS A 30 19.57 15.35 -9.62
CA LYS A 30 19.95 13.97 -9.24
C LYS A 30 18.84 13.19 -8.54
N GLY A 31 17.70 13.83 -8.21
CA GLY A 31 16.61 13.20 -7.47
C GLY A 31 16.97 12.87 -6.02
N VAL A 32 17.96 13.54 -5.43
CA VAL A 32 18.46 13.27 -4.07
C VAL A 32 18.12 14.40 -3.10
N LEU A 33 18.09 14.07 -1.81
CA LEU A 33 17.83 15.00 -0.71
C LEU A 33 19.07 15.20 0.16
N SER A 34 19.27 16.44 0.61
CA SER A 34 20.06 16.72 1.81
C SER A 34 19.27 16.35 3.08
N VAL A 35 19.97 16.34 4.22
CA VAL A 35 19.33 16.09 5.52
C VAL A 35 18.28 17.14 5.84
N THR A 36 18.59 18.42 5.60
CA THR A 36 17.66 19.53 5.84
C THR A 36 16.42 19.42 4.96
N GLU A 37 16.60 19.05 3.69
CA GLU A 37 15.49 18.86 2.76
C GLU A 37 14.62 17.64 3.13
N PHE A 38 15.22 16.56 3.64
CA PHE A 38 14.46 15.43 4.18
C PHE A 38 13.59 15.83 5.36
N ILE A 39 14.11 16.69 6.26
CA ILE A 39 13.33 17.21 7.39
C ILE A 39 12.19 18.09 6.88
N ILE A 40 12.45 19.00 5.94
CA ILE A 40 11.42 19.88 5.34
C ILE A 40 10.31 19.05 4.69
N ALA A 41 10.67 18.05 3.88
CA ALA A 41 9.70 17.18 3.22
C ALA A 41 8.93 16.31 4.23
N GLY A 42 9.59 15.84 5.29
CA GLY A 42 8.94 15.09 6.37
C GLY A 42 7.97 15.95 7.19
N ASP A 43 8.33 17.20 7.48
CA ASP A 43 7.44 18.15 8.14
C ASP A 43 6.20 18.46 7.30
N ASN A 44 6.36 18.59 5.98
CA ASN A 44 5.23 18.75 5.07
C ASN A 44 4.34 17.49 5.06
N LEU A 45 4.94 16.29 4.98
CA LEU A 45 4.21 15.02 5.04
C LEU A 45 3.36 14.89 6.31
N VAL A 46 3.94 15.13 7.49
CA VAL A 46 3.21 15.07 8.77
C VAL A 46 2.10 16.14 8.85
N SER A 47 2.36 17.32 8.29
CA SER A 47 1.38 18.41 8.27
C SER A 47 0.16 18.10 7.38
N LYS A 48 0.37 17.46 6.23
CA LYS A 48 -0.70 17.14 5.26
C LYS A 48 -1.38 15.80 5.51
N CYS A 49 -0.64 14.81 5.98
CA CYS A 49 -1.11 13.46 6.26
C CYS A 49 -0.87 13.16 7.74
N PRO A 50 -1.81 13.50 8.66
CA PRO A 50 -1.63 13.34 10.11
C PRO A 50 -1.49 11.89 10.59
N THR A 51 -1.70 10.92 9.69
CA THR A 51 -1.39 9.50 9.93
C THR A 51 0.11 9.25 10.05
N TRP A 52 0.93 10.12 9.47
CA TRP A 52 2.39 10.09 9.62
C TRP A 52 2.84 10.88 10.84
N SER A 53 3.87 10.37 11.51
CA SER A 53 4.50 11.03 12.65
C SER A 53 6.02 10.88 12.63
N TRP A 54 6.72 11.90 13.13
CA TRP A 54 8.14 11.80 13.43
C TRP A 54 8.39 10.95 14.67
N GLU A 55 9.46 10.16 14.63
CA GLU A 55 9.89 9.28 15.71
C GLU A 55 11.36 9.48 16.07
N SER A 56 11.66 9.26 17.36
CA SER A 56 13.04 9.37 17.89
C SER A 56 13.81 8.06 17.83
N GLY A 57 13.11 6.92 17.76
CA GLY A 57 13.70 5.58 17.83
C GLY A 57 14.47 5.28 19.11
N GLU A 58 15.27 4.21 19.06
CA GLU A 58 16.14 3.82 20.17
C GLU A 58 17.23 4.88 20.43
N PRO A 59 17.41 5.34 21.68
CA PRO A 59 18.43 6.35 22.00
C PRO A 59 19.86 5.98 21.55
N SER A 60 20.22 4.70 21.59
CA SER A 60 21.53 4.17 21.18
C SER A 60 21.75 4.17 19.66
N LYS A 61 20.67 4.22 18.87
CA LYS A 61 20.71 4.16 17.40
C LYS A 61 20.48 5.51 16.73
N ARG A 62 20.33 6.59 17.51
CA ARG A 62 20.13 7.95 16.98
C ARG A 62 21.33 8.39 16.14
N LYS A 63 21.02 8.99 14.99
CA LYS A 63 21.99 9.56 14.07
C LYS A 63 22.23 11.01 14.46
N PRO A 64 23.49 11.43 14.70
CA PRO A 64 23.80 12.76 15.22
C PRO A 64 23.59 13.89 14.20
N TYR A 65 23.46 13.55 12.91
CA TYR A 65 23.19 14.51 11.85
C TYR A 65 21.71 14.84 11.69
N LEU A 66 20.81 14.13 12.38
CA LEU A 66 19.37 14.40 12.44
C LEU A 66 18.98 14.90 13.84
N PRO A 67 17.96 15.77 13.97
CA PRO A 67 17.40 16.14 15.27
C PRO A 67 16.91 14.93 16.05
N ALA A 68 17.01 14.95 17.39
CA ALA A 68 16.73 13.79 18.23
C ALA A 68 15.27 13.29 18.09
N GLU A 69 14.36 14.22 17.83
CA GLU A 69 12.92 14.03 17.67
C GLU A 69 12.50 13.75 16.22
N LYS A 70 13.40 13.91 15.24
CA LYS A 70 13.14 13.72 13.79
C LYS A 70 14.11 12.73 13.16
N GLN A 71 14.15 11.51 13.68
CA GLN A 71 15.07 10.48 13.20
C GLN A 71 14.51 9.74 11.99
N PHE A 72 13.22 9.42 12.02
CA PHE A 72 12.51 8.77 10.92
C PHE A 72 11.01 9.08 11.02
N LEU A 73 10.28 8.87 9.91
CA LEU A 73 8.83 8.99 9.87
C LEU A 73 8.20 7.60 9.96
N ILE A 74 7.05 7.49 10.59
CA ILE A 74 6.27 6.24 10.63
C ILE A 74 4.79 6.53 10.48
N THR A 75 4.09 5.64 9.79
CA THR A 75 2.64 5.50 9.85
C THR A 75 2.33 4.08 10.34
N ARG A 76 1.34 3.94 11.21
CA ARG A 76 1.04 2.69 11.93
C ARG A 76 -0.32 2.17 11.56
N ASN A 77 -0.50 0.86 11.66
CA ASN A 77 -1.78 0.20 11.42
C ASN A 77 -2.37 0.47 10.01
N VAL A 78 -1.53 0.48 9.00
CA VAL A 78 -1.95 0.64 7.61
C VAL A 78 -2.58 -0.66 7.12
N PRO A 79 -3.84 -0.65 6.66
CA PRO A 79 -4.50 -1.88 6.23
C PRO A 79 -3.92 -2.41 4.90
N CYS A 80 -3.93 -3.73 4.78
CA CYS A 80 -3.60 -4.46 3.56
C CYS A 80 -4.62 -5.60 3.38
N LEU A 81 -5.66 -5.31 2.59
CA LEU A 81 -6.84 -6.16 2.46
C LEU A 81 -6.68 -7.29 1.44
N ARG A 82 -5.75 -7.14 0.50
CA ARG A 82 -5.49 -8.09 -0.60
C ARG A 82 -3.99 -8.29 -0.80
N ARG A 83 -3.58 -9.36 -1.49
CA ARG A 83 -2.17 -9.60 -1.86
C ARG A 83 -1.82 -8.95 -3.19
N ALA A 84 -0.55 -8.59 -3.36
CA ALA A 84 -0.07 -7.92 -4.57
C ALA A 84 -0.41 -8.72 -5.83
N ALA A 85 -0.26 -10.05 -5.78
CA ALA A 85 -0.57 -10.94 -6.90
C ALA A 85 -2.03 -10.84 -7.38
N SER A 86 -3.00 -10.66 -6.46
CA SER A 86 -4.42 -10.57 -6.83
C SER A 86 -4.77 -9.28 -7.55
N VAL A 87 -4.02 -8.20 -7.29
CA VAL A 87 -4.17 -6.92 -7.99
C VAL A 87 -3.53 -7.02 -9.37
N GLU A 88 -2.33 -7.59 -9.46
CA GLU A 88 -1.62 -7.79 -10.73
C GLU A 88 -2.45 -8.66 -11.71
N GLU A 89 -3.02 -9.77 -11.25
CA GLU A 89 -3.89 -10.63 -12.08
C GLU A 89 -5.14 -9.89 -12.59
N GLU A 90 -5.74 -9.03 -11.77
CA GLU A 90 -6.90 -8.21 -12.15
C GLU A 90 -6.53 -7.19 -13.25
N TYR A 91 -5.35 -6.57 -13.14
CA TYR A 91 -4.81 -5.68 -14.18
C TYR A 91 -4.50 -6.42 -15.50
N GLU A 92 -3.92 -7.61 -15.42
CA GLU A 92 -3.67 -8.46 -16.60
C GLU A 92 -4.99 -8.89 -17.27
N ALA A 93 -5.97 -9.33 -16.47
CA ALA A 93 -7.29 -9.76 -16.95
C ALA A 93 -8.11 -8.60 -17.56
N ALA A 94 -7.92 -7.37 -17.08
CA ALA A 94 -8.54 -6.17 -17.62
C ALA A 94 -7.96 -5.72 -18.98
N GLY A 95 -7.04 -6.50 -19.57
CA GLY A 95 -6.38 -6.15 -20.83
C GLY A 95 -5.24 -5.16 -20.64
N GLY A 96 -4.62 -5.12 -19.45
CA GLY A 96 -3.37 -4.42 -19.20
C GLY A 96 -2.34 -4.86 -20.23
N GLU A 97 -1.96 -3.92 -21.11
CA GLU A 97 -1.04 -4.17 -22.20
C GLU A 97 0.29 -4.69 -21.64
N VAL A 98 0.64 -5.92 -22.02
CA VAL A 98 1.95 -6.54 -21.72
C VAL A 98 3.01 -5.56 -22.16
N LEU A 99 3.81 -5.10 -21.21
CA LEU A 99 4.98 -4.27 -21.46
C LEU A 99 5.83 -4.96 -22.52
N LEU A 100 5.87 -4.40 -23.73
CA LEU A 100 6.90 -4.71 -24.69
C LEU A 100 8.23 -4.42 -23.98
N ASP A 101 9.04 -5.46 -23.80
CA ASP A 101 10.45 -5.37 -23.46
C ASP A 101 11.12 -4.46 -24.50
N ASN A 102 11.12 -3.16 -24.24
CA ASN A 102 12.08 -2.28 -24.86
C ASN A 102 13.42 -2.66 -24.22
N GLU A 103 14.39 -3.01 -25.06
CA GLU A 103 15.73 -3.53 -24.69
C GLU A 103 16.52 -2.65 -23.70
N ASP A 104 16.03 -1.45 -23.40
CA ASP A 104 16.50 -0.61 -22.30
C ASP A 104 15.59 -0.77 -21.07
N ASN A 105 15.95 -1.68 -20.17
CA ASN A 105 15.60 -1.80 -18.72
C ASN A 105 14.79 -0.64 -18.06
N ASP A 106 13.60 -0.33 -18.55
CA ASP A 106 12.77 0.84 -18.19
C ASP A 106 11.36 0.46 -17.73
N GLY A 107 11.12 -0.80 -17.33
CA GLY A 107 9.87 -1.26 -16.71
C GLY A 107 9.58 -0.73 -15.29
N TRP A 108 10.30 0.31 -14.84
CA TRP A 108 10.26 0.81 -13.46
C TRP A 108 9.29 1.97 -13.21
N LEU A 109 8.72 2.57 -14.26
CA LEU A 109 7.94 3.82 -14.17
C LEU A 109 6.59 3.77 -14.91
N ALA A 110 6.17 2.61 -15.39
CA ALA A 110 4.98 2.50 -16.23
C ALA A 110 3.67 2.54 -15.42
N THR A 111 3.33 3.71 -14.86
CA THR A 111 2.02 3.99 -14.25
C THR A 111 1.42 5.33 -14.71
N HIS A 112 1.60 5.69 -15.98
CA HIS A 112 0.73 6.67 -16.64
C HIS A 112 0.83 6.54 -18.16
N GLY A 113 -0.18 5.91 -18.77
CA GLY A 113 -0.36 5.90 -20.22
C GLY A 113 -0.61 7.31 -20.78
N LYS A 114 -0.14 7.55 -22.00
CA LYS A 114 -0.80 8.48 -22.93
C LYS A 114 -1.83 7.68 -23.73
N PRO A 115 -3.04 8.18 -23.97
CA PRO A 115 -3.92 7.58 -24.96
C PRO A 115 -3.21 7.70 -26.32
N ARG A 116 -3.06 6.57 -27.01
CA ARG A 116 -2.56 6.56 -28.38
C ARG A 116 -3.64 7.14 -29.27
N GLU A 117 -3.34 8.25 -29.94
CA GLU A 117 -4.19 8.81 -30.99
C GLU A 117 -4.41 7.75 -32.07
N THR A 118 -5.68 7.47 -32.35
CA THR A 118 -6.14 6.66 -33.48
C THR A 118 -5.68 7.31 -34.77
N LYS A 119 -4.78 6.64 -35.50
CA LYS A 119 -4.67 6.80 -36.94
C LYS A 119 -5.43 5.67 -37.60
N GLU A 120 -6.46 6.07 -38.33
CA GLU A 120 -7.12 5.32 -39.38
C GLU A 120 -6.07 4.80 -40.37
N ASP A 121 -6.15 3.52 -40.72
CA ASP A 121 -6.12 3.02 -42.10
C ASP A 121 -6.29 1.47 -42.08
N GLU A 122 -7.43 1.05 -42.64
CA GLU A 122 -7.87 -0.18 -43.34
C GLU A 122 -6.84 -1.34 -43.47
N GLU A 123 -7.12 -2.65 -43.38
CA GLU A 123 -8.22 -3.49 -43.90
C GLU A 123 -8.32 -4.85 -43.14
N ASP A 124 -9.53 -5.44 -43.17
CA ASP A 124 -9.87 -6.88 -43.23
C ASP A 124 -9.61 -7.86 -42.06
N ASN A 125 -10.59 -7.98 -41.16
CA ASN A 125 -11.52 -9.13 -41.08
C ASN A 125 -12.44 -9.01 -39.84
N LEU A 126 -13.67 -8.56 -40.06
CA LEU A 126 -14.74 -8.63 -39.06
C LEU A 126 -15.41 -10.02 -39.14
N PRO A 127 -15.40 -10.85 -38.08
CA PRO A 127 -16.43 -11.86 -37.94
C PRO A 127 -17.72 -11.20 -37.47
N SER A 128 -18.76 -11.37 -38.28
CA SER A 128 -20.13 -10.90 -38.09
C SER A 128 -20.69 -11.23 -36.71
N MET A 129 -21.30 -10.25 -36.06
CA MET A 129 -22.16 -10.37 -34.89
C MET A 129 -23.50 -11.02 -35.29
N ASP A 130 -23.47 -12.32 -35.58
CA ASP A 130 -24.66 -13.15 -35.71
C ASP A 130 -24.29 -14.63 -35.61
N SER A 131 -24.07 -15.11 -34.38
CA SER A 131 -24.34 -16.49 -33.95
C SER A 131 -23.97 -16.66 -32.46
N LEU A 132 -24.88 -16.24 -31.58
CA LEU A 132 -24.89 -16.72 -30.19
C LEU A 132 -26.19 -17.48 -29.99
N GLU A 133 -26.12 -18.80 -30.20
CA GLU A 133 -27.17 -19.72 -29.78
C GLU A 133 -27.23 -19.73 -28.24
N ILE A 134 -28.28 -19.10 -27.71
CA ILE A 134 -28.64 -19.17 -26.29
C ILE A 134 -29.24 -20.57 -26.03
N GLY A 135 -28.36 -21.48 -25.61
CA GLY A 135 -28.69 -22.81 -25.09
C GLY A 135 -29.25 -22.74 -23.66
N LYS A 136 -30.58 -22.78 -23.60
CA LYS A 136 -31.48 -22.97 -22.44
C LYS A 136 -30.99 -23.77 -21.21
N LYS A 137 -31.41 -23.23 -20.05
CA LYS A 137 -31.86 -23.87 -18.79
C LYS A 137 -30.82 -24.15 -17.69
N ASN A 138 -30.80 -23.26 -16.69
CA ASN A 138 -31.03 -23.67 -15.29
C ASN A 138 -31.83 -22.58 -14.55
N SER A 139 -32.93 -23.02 -13.94
CA SER A 139 -33.94 -22.21 -13.26
C SER A 139 -33.36 -21.60 -11.99
N ILE A 140 -33.27 -20.27 -11.93
CA ILE A 140 -33.09 -19.54 -10.68
C ILE A 140 -34.39 -19.72 -9.87
N GLN A 141 -34.31 -20.41 -8.73
CA GLN A 141 -35.44 -20.53 -7.81
C GLN A 141 -35.62 -19.20 -7.07
N SER A 142 -36.74 -18.53 -7.35
CA SER A 142 -37.24 -17.41 -6.57
C SER A 142 -37.66 -17.88 -5.18
N ILE A 143 -37.15 -17.20 -4.15
CA ILE A 143 -37.60 -17.32 -2.76
C ILE A 143 -39.11 -17.00 -2.72
N PRO A 144 -39.98 -17.82 -2.09
CA PRO A 144 -41.37 -17.46 -1.94
C PRO A 144 -41.49 -16.35 -0.89
N SER A 145 -41.84 -15.13 -1.34
CA SER A 145 -42.43 -14.12 -0.45
C SER A 145 -43.85 -14.60 -0.11
N TYR A 146 -44.02 -15.14 1.09
CA TYR A 146 -45.34 -15.42 1.65
C TYR A 146 -46.00 -14.08 1.97
N PHE A 147 -46.83 -13.59 1.05
CA PHE A 147 -47.78 -12.52 1.30
C PHE A 147 -49.17 -13.09 1.00
N GLY A 148 -49.95 -13.32 2.05
CA GLY A 148 -51.32 -13.79 1.96
C GLY A 148 -51.85 -14.19 3.34
N GLY A 149 -52.68 -13.33 3.92
CA GLY A 149 -53.43 -13.59 5.14
C GLY A 149 -53.87 -12.31 5.83
N GLU A 150 -54.99 -11.74 5.38
CA GLU A 150 -55.77 -10.76 6.15
C GLU A 150 -56.33 -11.46 7.39
N GLU A 151 -55.75 -11.22 8.56
CA GLU A 151 -56.45 -11.35 9.84
C GLU A 151 -56.03 -10.15 10.70
N ASP A 152 -57.01 -9.28 10.98
CA ASP A 152 -56.92 -8.24 11.99
C ASP A 152 -56.73 -8.90 13.36
N GLU A 153 -55.49 -9.13 13.77
CA GLU A 153 -55.15 -9.39 15.17
C GLU A 153 -54.68 -8.07 15.81
N ASP A 154 -55.55 -7.49 16.63
CA ASP A 154 -55.26 -6.34 17.48
C ASP A 154 -53.92 -6.54 18.21
N ILE A 155 -52.96 -5.64 17.97
CA ILE A 155 -51.68 -5.61 18.68
C ILE A 155 -51.99 -5.45 20.18
N PRO A 156 -51.64 -6.41 21.05
CA PRO A 156 -51.89 -6.29 22.48
C PRO A 156 -51.10 -5.10 23.04
N ASP A 157 -51.77 -4.25 23.82
CA ASP A 157 -51.20 -3.05 24.42
C ASP A 157 -50.04 -3.42 25.37
N MET A 158 -48.88 -2.79 25.18
CA MET A 158 -47.62 -3.08 25.89
C MET A 158 -47.67 -2.73 27.38
N ALA A 159 -48.79 -2.19 27.87
CA ALA A 159 -49.00 -1.78 29.26
C ALA A 159 -49.42 -2.93 30.21
N GLU A 160 -49.71 -4.14 29.72
CA GLU A 160 -50.14 -5.27 30.58
C GLU A 160 -48.98 -6.14 31.12
N TYR A 161 -47.74 -5.86 30.73
CA TYR A 161 -46.55 -6.63 31.16
C TYR A 161 -45.79 -6.04 32.37
N GLU A 162 -46.30 -5.00 33.02
CA GLU A 162 -45.70 -4.41 34.23
C GLU A 162 -46.26 -5.00 35.56
N GLU A 163 -46.83 -6.21 35.54
CA GLU A 163 -47.10 -6.93 36.79
C GLU A 163 -45.88 -7.75 37.25
N PRO A 164 -45.38 -7.56 38.48
CA PRO A 164 -44.10 -8.14 38.95
C PRO A 164 -44.19 -9.63 39.31
N ASP A 165 -45.26 -10.33 38.94
CA ASP A 165 -45.55 -11.71 39.38
C ASP A 165 -45.46 -12.76 38.25
N ASN A 166 -44.93 -12.39 37.08
CA ASN A 166 -44.72 -13.29 35.93
C ASN A 166 -43.31 -13.95 35.91
N LEU A 167 -42.80 -14.33 37.07
CA LEU A 167 -41.65 -15.24 37.18
C LEU A 167 -42.14 -16.70 37.04
N ILE A 168 -42.28 -17.16 35.81
CA ILE A 168 -42.52 -18.59 35.55
C ILE A 168 -41.18 -19.33 35.71
N GLU A 169 -41.08 -20.12 36.77
CA GLU A 169 -40.01 -21.07 37.03
C GLU A 169 -39.94 -22.13 35.92
N THR A 170 -38.80 -22.17 35.21
CA THR A 170 -38.25 -23.34 34.48
C THR A 170 -39.21 -24.10 33.56
N ASP A 171 -39.28 -23.67 32.30
CA ASP A 171 -39.84 -24.46 31.20
C ASP A 171 -38.87 -25.59 30.77
N PRO A 172 -39.28 -26.86 30.76
CA PRO A 172 -38.47 -27.98 30.24
C PRO A 172 -38.18 -27.93 28.72
N ALA A 173 -38.70 -26.95 27.97
CA ALA A 173 -38.36 -26.69 26.57
C ALA A 173 -37.18 -25.70 26.38
N THR A 174 -36.57 -25.20 27.45
CA THR A 174 -35.40 -24.30 27.34
C THR A 174 -34.22 -25.07 26.76
N LEU A 175 -33.93 -24.88 25.47
CA LEU A 175 -32.75 -25.44 24.82
C LEU A 175 -31.50 -24.97 25.58
N GLN A 176 -30.66 -25.91 26.01
CA GLN A 176 -29.35 -25.62 26.56
C GLN A 176 -28.64 -24.66 25.60
N SER A 177 -28.29 -23.45 26.08
CA SER A 177 -27.45 -22.50 25.35
C SER A 177 -26.06 -23.08 25.17
N THR A 178 -25.96 -24.06 24.29
CA THR A 178 -24.74 -24.49 23.66
C THR A 178 -24.45 -23.38 22.68
N TYR A 179 -23.57 -22.46 23.08
CA TYR A 179 -22.97 -21.49 22.17
C TYR A 179 -22.57 -22.24 20.90
N LEU A 180 -23.18 -21.86 19.78
CA LEU A 180 -22.79 -22.37 18.48
C LEU A 180 -21.35 -21.91 18.26
N VAL A 181 -20.38 -22.79 18.49
CA VAL A 181 -19.04 -22.59 17.94
C VAL A 181 -19.20 -22.79 16.44
N ALA A 182 -19.38 -21.69 15.72
CA ALA A 182 -19.27 -21.69 14.28
C ALA A 182 -17.83 -22.10 13.95
N HIS A 183 -17.66 -23.32 13.45
CA HIS A 183 -16.44 -23.67 12.74
C HIS A 183 -16.56 -23.05 11.35
N GLU A 184 -15.72 -22.05 11.07
CA GLU A 184 -15.58 -21.53 9.72
C GLU A 184 -15.17 -22.67 8.79
N PRO A 185 -15.75 -22.77 7.58
CA PRO A 185 -15.22 -23.69 6.57
C PRO A 185 -13.75 -23.32 6.31
N ASP A 186 -12.88 -24.32 6.17
CA ASP A 186 -11.52 -24.16 5.63
C ASP A 186 -11.59 -23.78 4.13
N ASP A 187 -12.28 -22.69 3.80
CA ASP A 187 -12.18 -22.07 2.49
C ASP A 187 -10.87 -21.29 2.47
N ASP A 188 -9.88 -21.84 1.75
CA ASP A 188 -8.64 -21.16 1.35
C ASP A 188 -8.87 -19.85 0.56
N ASN A 189 -10.14 -19.45 0.35
CA ASN A 189 -10.56 -18.25 -0.35
C ASN A 189 -10.87 -17.05 0.59
N ILE A 190 -10.75 -17.20 1.90
CA ILE A 190 -10.85 -16.07 2.84
C ILE A 190 -9.52 -15.31 2.82
N LEU A 191 -9.49 -14.16 2.14
CA LEU A 191 -8.32 -13.27 2.12
C LEU A 191 -8.07 -12.71 3.53
N ARG A 192 -7.02 -13.20 4.19
CA ARG A 192 -6.61 -12.70 5.52
C ARG A 192 -6.06 -11.28 5.44
N THR A 193 -6.78 -10.35 6.05
CA THR A 193 -6.37 -8.95 6.18
C THR A 193 -5.10 -8.83 7.00
N ARG A 194 -4.11 -8.10 6.49
CA ARG A 194 -2.89 -7.74 7.23
C ARG A 194 -2.92 -6.27 7.60
N THR A 195 -2.10 -5.91 8.57
CA THR A 195 -1.83 -4.50 8.89
C THR A 195 -0.33 -4.26 8.87
N TYR A 196 0.08 -3.04 8.53
CA TYR A 196 1.48 -2.68 8.36
C TYR A 196 1.84 -1.42 9.15
N ASP A 197 3.00 -1.45 9.78
CA ASP A 197 3.70 -0.22 10.15
C ASP A 197 4.72 0.07 9.04
N VAL A 198 4.61 1.25 8.43
CA VAL A 198 5.48 1.69 7.34
C VAL A 198 6.35 2.84 7.85
N SER A 199 7.67 2.67 7.82
CA SER A 199 8.60 3.72 8.23
C SER A 199 9.47 4.21 7.09
N ILE A 200 9.84 5.50 7.13
CA ILE A 200 10.74 6.15 6.18
C ILE A 200 11.94 6.70 6.92
N THR A 201 13.13 6.19 6.58
CA THR A 201 14.41 6.66 7.11
C THR A 201 15.19 7.41 6.04
N TYR A 202 16.10 8.29 6.45
CA TYR A 202 17.04 8.92 5.52
C TYR A 202 18.30 8.05 5.34
N ASP A 203 18.56 7.62 4.10
CA ASP A 203 19.78 6.91 3.75
C ASP A 203 20.89 7.91 3.44
N LYS A 204 21.90 8.00 4.34
CA LYS A 204 22.97 8.97 4.18
C LYS A 204 23.90 8.68 2.99
N TYR A 205 24.05 7.41 2.61
CA TYR A 205 24.93 7.02 1.51
C TYR A 205 24.29 7.34 0.15
N TYR A 206 23.03 6.96 -0.04
CA TYR A 206 22.30 7.22 -1.29
C TYR A 206 21.67 8.61 -1.33
N GLN A 207 21.56 9.29 -0.19
CA GLN A 207 20.97 10.62 -0.06
C GLN A 207 19.49 10.62 -0.46
N THR A 208 18.78 9.55 -0.12
CA THR A 208 17.39 9.30 -0.50
C THR A 208 16.62 8.70 0.68
N PRO A 209 15.29 8.84 0.72
CA PRO A 209 14.48 8.12 1.69
C PRO A 209 14.48 6.62 1.40
N ARG A 210 14.38 5.82 2.45
CA ARG A 210 14.30 4.37 2.42
C ARG A 210 13.09 3.91 3.22
N VAL A 211 12.29 3.02 2.61
CA VAL A 211 11.05 2.49 3.21
C VAL A 211 11.33 1.17 3.92
N TRP A 212 10.70 0.98 5.07
CA TRP A 212 10.71 -0.26 5.82
C TRP A 212 9.29 -0.66 6.18
N LEU A 213 9.05 -1.97 6.23
CA LEU A 213 7.74 -2.58 6.41
C LEU A 213 7.81 -3.56 7.57
N THR A 214 6.88 -3.40 8.50
CA THR A 214 6.59 -4.38 9.56
C THR A 214 5.14 -4.80 9.42
N GLY A 215 4.92 -6.04 8.98
CA GLY A 215 3.58 -6.60 8.82
C GLY A 215 3.09 -7.28 10.10
N TYR A 216 1.78 -7.29 10.27
CA TYR A 216 1.06 -8.02 11.30
C TYR A 216 -0.11 -8.79 10.66
N ASP A 217 -0.42 -9.96 11.21
CA ASP A 217 -1.56 -10.77 10.81
C ASP A 217 -2.90 -10.23 11.36
N GLU A 218 -3.98 -10.94 11.06
CA GLU A 218 -5.34 -10.62 11.52
C GLU A 218 -5.47 -10.53 13.05
N SER A 219 -4.63 -11.25 13.79
CA SER A 219 -4.60 -11.27 15.25
C SER A 219 -3.64 -10.23 15.83
N ARG A 220 -3.10 -9.33 14.99
CA ARG A 220 -2.05 -8.35 15.35
C ARG A 220 -0.74 -8.97 15.83
N MET A 221 -0.45 -10.20 15.43
CA MET A 221 0.84 -10.83 15.68
C MET A 221 1.83 -10.48 14.57
N LEU A 222 3.09 -10.30 14.95
CA LEU A 222 4.15 -9.88 14.04
C LEU A 222 4.39 -10.94 12.95
N LEU A 223 4.30 -10.52 11.69
CA LEU A 223 4.57 -11.40 10.56
C LEU A 223 6.07 -11.67 10.42
N ARG A 224 6.36 -12.84 9.87
CA ARG A 224 7.72 -13.15 9.42
C ARG A 224 8.07 -12.22 8.24
N PRO A 225 9.28 -11.62 8.21
CA PRO A 225 9.64 -10.69 7.14
C PRO A 225 9.53 -11.29 5.74
N GLU A 226 9.67 -12.61 5.59
CA GLU A 226 9.51 -13.30 4.30
C GLU A 226 8.06 -13.25 3.77
N LEU A 227 7.06 -13.24 4.65
CA LEU A 227 5.64 -13.18 4.27
C LEU A 227 5.25 -11.79 3.76
N VAL A 228 5.99 -10.75 4.15
CA VAL A 228 5.77 -9.38 3.66
C VAL A 228 6.00 -9.29 2.15
N LEU A 229 6.82 -10.19 1.58
CA LEU A 229 7.08 -10.23 0.14
C LEU A 229 5.84 -10.59 -0.70
N GLU A 230 4.81 -11.20 -0.09
CA GLU A 230 3.53 -11.48 -0.76
C GLU A 230 2.70 -10.21 -1.03
N ASP A 231 3.00 -9.14 -0.30
CA ASP A 231 2.37 -7.82 -0.43
C ASP A 231 3.22 -6.83 -1.25
N VAL A 232 4.34 -7.30 -1.81
CA VAL A 232 5.20 -6.55 -2.72
C VAL A 232 4.92 -7.02 -4.15
N SER A 233 4.83 -6.08 -5.09
CA SER A 233 4.70 -6.37 -6.53
C SER A 233 5.78 -7.34 -7.00
N GLN A 234 5.43 -8.35 -7.80
CA GLN A 234 6.36 -9.41 -8.22
C GLN A 234 7.57 -8.85 -8.99
N ASP A 235 7.33 -7.81 -9.79
CA ASP A 235 8.38 -7.13 -10.55
C ASP A 235 9.45 -6.49 -9.67
N HIS A 236 9.07 -6.12 -8.45
CA HIS A 236 9.91 -5.40 -7.50
C HIS A 236 10.43 -6.29 -6.38
N ALA A 237 9.68 -7.32 -5.97
CA ALA A 237 9.96 -8.16 -4.82
C ALA A 237 11.36 -8.81 -4.87
N ARG A 238 11.74 -9.36 -6.03
CA ARG A 238 13.04 -10.05 -6.19
C ARG A 238 14.19 -9.13 -6.56
N LYS A 239 13.91 -7.90 -6.97
CA LYS A 239 14.92 -6.96 -7.48
C LYS A 239 15.31 -5.91 -6.41
N THR A 240 14.39 -5.57 -5.52
CA THR A 240 14.47 -4.33 -4.74
C THR A 240 14.26 -4.51 -3.26
N VAL A 241 13.57 -5.56 -2.82
CA VAL A 241 13.25 -5.77 -1.41
C VAL A 241 14.26 -6.69 -0.74
N THR A 242 14.78 -6.25 0.40
CA THR A 242 15.72 -7.00 1.23
C THR A 242 15.24 -7.06 2.68
N ILE A 243 15.62 -8.11 3.39
CA ILE A 243 15.35 -8.24 4.83
C ILE A 243 16.58 -7.78 5.61
N GLU A 244 16.49 -6.65 6.28
CA GLU A 244 17.62 -5.97 6.95
C GLU A 244 17.25 -5.49 8.35
N ASP A 245 18.26 -5.23 9.18
CA ASP A 245 18.06 -4.64 10.50
C ASP A 245 17.68 -3.16 10.38
N HIS A 246 16.60 -2.74 11.06
CA HIS A 246 16.17 -1.36 10.99
C HIS A 246 17.19 -0.44 11.70
N PRO A 247 17.55 0.70 11.09
CA PRO A 247 18.62 1.56 11.60
C PRO A 247 18.27 2.26 12.91
N HIS A 248 16.99 2.32 13.29
CA HIS A 248 16.50 2.98 14.51
C HIS A 248 15.62 2.11 15.42
N LEU A 249 15.28 0.89 15.00
CA LEU A 249 14.33 -0.01 15.68
C LEU A 249 14.97 -1.40 15.83
N PRO A 250 14.52 -2.24 16.78
CA PRO A 250 15.03 -3.59 16.95
C PRO A 250 14.34 -4.55 15.97
N GLY A 251 15.08 -5.59 15.57
CA GLY A 251 14.56 -6.66 14.71
C GLY A 251 14.87 -6.45 13.22
N LYS A 252 14.43 -7.45 12.45
CA LYS A 252 14.57 -7.47 10.99
C LYS A 252 13.28 -7.03 10.34
N HIS A 253 13.40 -6.21 9.31
CA HIS A 253 12.29 -5.60 8.60
C HIS A 253 12.48 -5.82 7.10
N ALA A 254 11.39 -5.95 6.36
CA ALA A 254 11.45 -5.89 4.91
C ALA A 254 11.68 -4.43 4.50
N SER A 255 12.58 -4.18 3.55
CA SER A 255 12.93 -2.83 3.12
C SER A 255 13.12 -2.74 1.61
N VAL A 256 12.57 -1.68 1.02
CA VAL A 256 12.81 -1.33 -0.40
C VAL A 256 14.18 -0.65 -0.49
N HIS A 257 15.12 -1.30 -1.17
CA HIS A 257 16.52 -0.88 -1.22
C HIS A 257 16.70 0.41 -2.05
N PRO A 258 17.39 1.44 -1.52
CA PRO A 258 17.33 2.80 -2.07
C PRO A 258 18.24 3.07 -3.28
N CYS A 259 18.98 2.09 -3.78
CA CYS A 259 20.00 2.30 -4.84
C CYS A 259 19.46 2.88 -6.15
N ARG A 260 18.16 2.68 -6.45
CA ARG A 260 17.52 3.22 -7.66
C ARG A 260 16.64 4.42 -7.38
N HIS A 261 16.39 4.77 -6.11
CA HIS A 261 15.44 5.83 -5.74
C HIS A 261 15.83 7.19 -6.35
N GLY A 262 17.12 7.57 -6.32
CA GLY A 262 17.55 8.84 -6.90
C GLY A 262 17.29 8.94 -8.40
N ALA A 263 17.58 7.87 -9.15
CA ALA A 263 17.33 7.82 -10.59
C ALA A 263 15.83 7.85 -10.93
N VAL A 264 15.02 7.11 -10.18
CA VAL A 264 13.54 7.09 -10.31
C VAL A 264 12.97 8.46 -10.02
N MET A 265 13.35 9.08 -8.90
CA MET A 265 12.87 10.41 -8.50
C MET A 265 13.27 11.48 -9.50
N LYS A 266 14.50 11.43 -10.03
CA LYS A 266 14.92 12.35 -11.09
C LYS A 266 14.00 12.25 -12.31
N LYS A 267 13.73 11.03 -12.80
CA LYS A 267 12.83 10.81 -13.95
C LYS A 267 11.42 11.35 -13.67
N ILE A 268 10.88 11.14 -12.47
CA ILE A 268 9.57 11.69 -12.06
C ILE A 268 9.58 13.22 -12.11
N ILE A 269 10.62 13.85 -11.57
CA ILE A 269 10.79 15.31 -11.57
C ILE A 269 10.91 15.85 -13.00
N ASP A 270 11.71 15.21 -13.86
CA ASP A 270 11.85 15.57 -15.28
C ASP A 270 10.51 15.51 -16.02
N VAL A 271 9.71 14.46 -15.77
CA VAL A 271 8.36 14.33 -16.35
C VAL A 271 7.44 15.46 -15.86
N LEU A 272 7.45 15.80 -14.57
CA LEU A 272 6.63 16.89 -14.05
C LEU A 272 7.03 18.24 -14.64
N MET A 273 8.34 18.52 -14.72
CA MET A 273 8.86 19.75 -15.35
C MET A 273 8.46 19.83 -16.82
N SER A 274 8.47 18.71 -17.56
CA SER A 274 8.02 18.67 -18.96
C SER A 274 6.53 18.99 -19.14
N ARG A 275 5.73 18.79 -18.08
CA ARG A 275 4.30 19.12 -18.02
C ARG A 275 4.02 20.53 -17.48
N GLY A 276 5.07 21.33 -17.26
CA GLY A 276 4.96 22.70 -16.74
C GLY A 276 4.77 22.77 -15.22
N VAL A 277 4.95 21.66 -14.50
CA VAL A 277 4.83 21.61 -13.04
C VAL A 277 6.23 21.60 -12.44
N GLU A 278 6.58 22.63 -11.68
CA GLU A 278 7.83 22.67 -10.94
C GLU A 278 7.63 22.15 -9.52
N PRO A 279 8.03 20.90 -9.21
CA PRO A 279 7.92 20.40 -7.85
C PRO A 279 8.93 21.12 -6.94
N GLU A 280 8.46 21.45 -5.74
CA GLU A 280 9.30 21.92 -4.65
C GLU A 280 9.82 20.73 -3.84
N VAL A 281 10.90 20.94 -3.10
CA VAL A 281 11.57 19.87 -2.37
C VAL A 281 10.75 19.35 -1.18
N ASP A 282 9.89 20.19 -0.61
CA ASP A 282 8.97 19.81 0.46
C ASP A 282 7.91 18.79 0.00
N LYS A 283 7.65 18.72 -1.32
CA LYS A 283 6.76 17.73 -1.95
C LYS A 283 7.45 16.39 -2.28
N TYR A 284 8.76 16.25 -1.99
CA TYR A 284 9.54 15.07 -2.36
C TYR A 284 8.91 13.78 -1.85
N LEU A 285 8.50 13.74 -0.58
CA LEU A 285 8.00 12.51 0.04
C LEU A 285 6.67 12.07 -0.56
N PHE A 286 5.83 12.96 -1.05
CA PHE A 286 4.59 12.60 -1.75
C PHE A 286 4.86 11.96 -3.11
N LEU A 287 5.80 12.53 -3.87
CA LEU A 287 6.26 11.94 -5.13
C LEU A 287 6.90 10.56 -4.90
N PHE A 288 7.70 10.45 -3.83
CA PHE A 288 8.34 9.21 -3.43
C PHE A 288 7.31 8.16 -3.00
N LEU A 289 6.34 8.52 -2.17
CA LEU A 289 5.28 7.62 -1.71
C LEU A 289 4.35 7.17 -2.84
N LYS A 290 4.10 8.01 -3.84
CA LYS A 290 3.41 7.62 -5.08
C LYS A 290 4.20 6.58 -5.87
N PHE A 291 5.53 6.69 -5.93
CA PHE A 291 6.38 5.65 -6.49
C PHE A 291 6.35 4.37 -5.64
N VAL A 292 6.43 4.47 -4.32
CA VAL A 292 6.37 3.31 -3.43
C VAL A 292 5.04 2.56 -3.57
N ALA A 293 3.96 3.25 -3.96
CA ALA A 293 2.65 2.63 -4.17
C ALA A 293 2.65 1.68 -5.38
N SER A 294 3.58 1.84 -6.34
CA SER A 294 3.77 0.83 -7.40
C SER A 294 4.57 -0.39 -6.94
N VAL A 295 5.29 -0.28 -5.81
CA VAL A 295 6.08 -1.37 -5.22
C VAL A 295 5.23 -2.19 -4.25
N ILE A 296 4.36 -1.54 -3.47
CA ILE A 296 3.47 -2.16 -2.48
C ILE A 296 2.01 -1.73 -2.73
N PRO A 297 1.39 -2.22 -3.82
CA PRO A 297 0.11 -1.69 -4.32
C PRO A 297 -1.08 -1.95 -3.40
N THR A 298 -0.97 -2.89 -2.46
CA THR A 298 -2.07 -3.27 -1.57
C THR A 298 -1.97 -2.69 -0.17
N ILE A 299 -0.91 -1.93 0.14
CA ILE A 299 -0.73 -1.30 1.46
C ILE A 299 -1.25 0.14 1.40
N GLU A 300 -2.36 0.40 2.06
CA GLU A 300 -3.15 1.64 1.92
C GLU A 300 -2.67 2.77 2.85
N TYR A 301 -1.41 3.21 2.70
CA TYR A 301 -0.92 4.37 3.45
C TYR A 301 -1.36 5.68 2.79
N ASP A 302 -1.52 6.72 3.60
CA ASP A 302 -1.89 8.04 3.10
C ASP A 302 -0.68 8.77 2.47
N TYR A 303 -0.86 9.24 1.25
CA TYR A 303 0.07 10.11 0.53
C TYR A 303 -0.68 11.14 -0.31
N THR A 304 -1.95 11.41 0.03
CA THR A 304 -2.83 12.25 -0.77
C THR A 304 -2.33 13.69 -0.78
N MET A 305 -1.89 14.13 -1.97
CA MET A 305 -1.70 15.53 -2.29
C MET A 305 -2.32 15.79 -3.64
N ASP A 306 -3.22 16.77 -3.68
CA ASP A 306 -3.60 17.42 -4.92
C ASP A 306 -2.35 18.14 -5.45
N PHE A 307 -1.66 17.49 -6.39
CA PHE A 307 -0.79 18.24 -7.27
C PHE A 307 -1.73 19.06 -8.14
N ASP A 308 -1.78 20.37 -7.89
CA ASP A 308 -2.34 21.34 -8.82
C ASP A 308 -1.48 21.25 -10.11
N LEU A 309 -1.79 20.25 -10.92
CA LEU A 309 -1.34 20.11 -12.30
C LEU A 309 -2.09 21.22 -13.02
N GLY A 310 -1.50 22.43 -12.98
CA GLY A 310 -2.14 23.69 -13.33
C GLY A 310 -3.18 23.51 -14.41
N SER A 311 -4.41 23.95 -14.10
CA SER A 311 -5.51 24.02 -15.05
C SER A 311 -4.95 24.53 -16.37
N SER A 312 -4.97 23.68 -17.41
CA SER A 312 -4.68 24.14 -18.75
C SER A 312 -5.71 25.21 -19.05
N SER A 313 -5.29 26.46 -18.94
CA SER A 313 -6.08 27.62 -19.36
C SER A 313 -6.32 27.42 -20.85
N ARG A 314 -7.48 26.84 -21.20
CA ARG A 314 -8.02 26.87 -22.56
C ARG A 314 -8.76 28.18 -22.75
#